data_AF-A0A840EVU7-F1
#
_entry.id   AF-A0A840EVU7-F1
#
_cell.length_a   1.000
_cell.length_b   1.000
_cell.length_c   1.000
_cell.angle_alpha   90.00
_cell.angle_beta   90.00
_cell.angle_gamma   90.00
#
_symmetry.space_group_name_H-M   'P 1'
#
loop_
_entity.id
_entity.type
_entity.pdbx_description
1 polymer ?
#
loop_
_entity_poly.entity_id
_entity_poly.type
_entity_poly.pdbx_seq_one_letter_code
_entity_poly.pdbx_strand_id
1 'polypeptide(L)'
;MMKFLLTFFGVLLCFSCKQAGGMEVEKNQVLVEKYSFSELESLLVPTGHKPKVVNFWATWCTPCLEELPYFLKLEEKGLADVVLVSLDIPSMLDSHVVPFIEKNKIKSQVVLLDDPYSNLWIPKINKNWSGAIPASLIIANDTNVFVSKPFPEYKPLAELVKNL
;
A
#
# COMPACT_ATOMS: atom_id res chain seq x y z
N MET A 1 -73.00 28.79 15.50
CA MET A 1 -73.90 27.77 16.09
C MET A 1 -73.47 26.43 15.53
N MET A 2 -73.28 25.31 16.23
CA MET A 2 -73.35 24.90 17.64
C MET A 2 -72.54 23.60 17.71
N LYS A 3 -71.76 23.45 18.78
CA LYS A 3 -71.16 22.24 19.39
C LYS A 3 -71.56 20.86 18.83
N PHE A 4 -70.55 20.00 18.61
CA PHE A 4 -70.60 18.54 18.87
C PHE A 4 -69.19 18.12 19.35
N LEU A 5 -68.99 18.04 20.66
CA LEU A 5 -69.07 16.84 21.51
C LEU A 5 -67.78 16.00 21.51
N LEU A 6 -67.08 16.07 22.65
CA LEU A 6 -66.01 15.19 23.10
C LEU A 6 -66.54 13.78 23.35
N THR A 7 -65.82 12.75 22.89
CA THR A 7 -65.65 11.48 23.63
C THR A 7 -64.43 10.68 23.13
N PHE A 8 -63.37 10.73 23.94
CA PHE A 8 -62.49 9.66 24.44
C PHE A 8 -62.37 8.31 23.68
N PHE A 9 -61.14 7.97 23.24
CA PHE A 9 -60.43 6.67 23.32
C PHE A 9 -59.13 6.86 22.51
N GLY A 10 -57.94 6.97 23.08
CA GLY A 10 -57.28 5.94 23.88
C GLY A 10 -56.40 5.07 22.99
N VAL A 11 -55.25 5.58 22.51
CA VAL A 11 -54.06 4.77 22.17
C VAL A 11 -52.81 5.63 22.37
N LEU A 12 -52.15 5.42 23.51
CA LEU A 12 -50.80 5.89 23.79
C LEU A 12 -49.82 4.91 23.09
N LEU A 13 -49.43 5.20 21.85
CA LEU A 13 -48.30 4.50 21.22
C LEU A 13 -47.05 5.36 21.39
N CYS A 14 -46.40 5.16 22.55
CA CYS A 14 -45.00 5.52 22.74
C CYS A 14 -44.13 4.65 21.82
N PHE A 15 -44.02 4.99 20.54
CA PHE A 15 -42.89 4.54 19.74
C PHE A 15 -41.69 5.40 20.14
N SER A 16 -41.05 4.98 21.24
CA SER A 16 -39.67 5.34 21.57
C SER A 16 -38.78 4.76 20.49
N CYS A 17 -38.61 5.50 19.39
CA CYS A 17 -37.59 5.22 18.41
C CYS A 17 -36.26 5.66 19.03
N LYS A 18 -35.61 4.74 19.75
CA LYS A 18 -34.16 4.82 20.02
C LYS A 18 -33.47 4.89 18.66
N GLN A 19 -33.16 6.10 18.22
CA GLN A 19 -32.19 6.29 17.16
C GLN A 19 -30.84 5.95 17.75
N ALA A 20 -30.46 4.68 17.63
CA ALA A 20 -29.09 4.25 17.82
C ALA A 20 -28.26 5.04 16.81
N GLY A 21 -27.50 6.01 17.31
CA GLY A 21 -26.55 6.76 16.50
C GLY A 21 -25.60 5.78 15.85
N GLY A 22 -25.76 5.58 14.54
CA GLY A 22 -24.71 5.08 13.70
C GLY A 22 -23.60 6.13 13.72
N MET A 23 -22.52 5.81 14.43
CA MET A 23 -21.28 6.55 14.35
C MET A 23 -20.77 6.32 12.92
N GLU A 24 -20.91 7.31 12.05
CA GLU A 24 -20.22 7.32 10.76
C GLU A 24 -18.73 7.42 11.09
N VAL A 25 -18.04 6.27 11.03
CA VAL A 25 -16.59 6.22 11.08
C VAL A 25 -16.10 6.92 9.82
N GLU A 26 -15.54 8.11 9.98
CA GLU A 26 -14.84 8.84 8.95
C GLU A 26 -13.66 7.96 8.49
N LYS A 27 -13.88 7.15 7.44
CA LYS A 27 -12.84 6.33 6.82
C LYS A 27 -11.84 7.29 6.17
N ASN A 28 -10.71 7.51 6.82
CA ASN A 28 -9.55 8.07 6.17
C ASN A 28 -9.08 7.03 5.12
N GLN A 29 -9.52 7.19 3.87
CA GLN A 29 -9.26 6.22 2.82
C GLN A 29 -7.78 6.24 2.46
N VAL A 30 -7.13 5.08 2.51
CA VAL A 30 -5.77 4.91 1.97
C VAL A 30 -5.83 5.18 0.47
N LEU A 31 -5.15 6.23 0.02
CA LEU A 31 -5.02 6.55 -1.40
C LEU A 31 -3.79 5.84 -1.96
N VAL A 32 -4.02 4.88 -2.86
CA VAL A 32 -2.98 4.20 -3.63
C VAL A 32 -3.12 4.64 -5.08
N GLU A 33 -2.13 5.39 -5.56
CA GLU A 33 -2.12 5.86 -6.94
C GLU A 33 -1.69 4.74 -7.90
N LYS A 34 -2.24 4.78 -9.12
CA LYS A 34 -1.87 3.87 -10.22
C LYS A 34 -0.88 4.56 -11.13
N TYR A 35 0.25 3.92 -11.39
CA TYR A 35 1.37 4.48 -12.13
C TYR A 35 1.57 3.67 -13.41
N SER A 36 1.75 4.34 -14.53
CA SER A 36 2.52 3.79 -15.67
C SER A 36 4.00 3.66 -15.28
N PHE A 37 4.79 2.93 -16.07
CA PHE A 37 6.22 2.88 -15.81
C PHE A 37 6.87 4.27 -15.92
N SER A 38 6.42 5.10 -16.86
CA SER A 38 6.98 6.45 -17.03
C SER A 38 6.79 7.36 -15.82
N GLU A 39 5.68 7.19 -15.08
CA GLU A 39 5.44 7.88 -13.82
C GLU A 39 6.28 7.27 -12.70
N LEU A 40 6.41 5.93 -12.68
CA LEU A 40 7.28 5.24 -11.72
C LEU A 40 8.75 5.63 -11.86
N GLU A 41 9.25 5.88 -13.07
CA GLU A 41 10.62 6.32 -13.34
C GLU A 41 11.00 7.56 -12.51
N SER A 42 10.04 8.46 -12.23
CA SER A 42 10.27 9.64 -11.38
C SER A 42 10.56 9.28 -9.91
N LEU A 43 10.14 8.11 -9.45
CA LEU A 43 10.44 7.59 -8.11
C LEU A 43 11.78 6.84 -8.08
N LEU A 44 12.36 6.48 -9.22
CA LEU A 44 13.60 5.69 -9.34
C LEU A 44 14.87 6.56 -9.37
N VAL A 45 14.82 7.72 -8.73
CA VAL A 45 15.97 8.61 -8.57
C VAL A 45 16.37 8.75 -7.10
N PRO A 46 17.65 9.02 -6.79
CA PRO A 46 18.08 9.34 -5.43
C PRO A 46 17.31 10.55 -4.86
N THR A 47 16.87 10.47 -3.60
CA THR A 47 16.10 11.53 -2.91
C THR A 47 16.91 12.38 -1.93
N GLY A 48 18.19 12.04 -1.71
CA GLY A 48 19.05 12.78 -0.79
C GLY A 48 20.07 11.85 -0.11
N HIS A 49 20.26 12.06 1.20
CA HIS A 49 21.32 11.40 1.97
C HIS A 49 21.05 9.93 2.33
N LYS A 50 19.80 9.45 2.22
CA LYS A 50 19.43 8.07 2.55
C LYS A 50 19.25 7.24 1.29
N PRO A 51 19.61 5.96 1.30
CA PRO A 51 19.21 5.05 0.24
C PRO A 51 17.70 5.03 0.07
N LYS A 52 17.24 4.93 -1.17
CA LYS A 52 15.86 4.61 -1.50
C LYS A 52 15.75 3.13 -1.83
N VAL A 53 14.74 2.47 -1.27
CA VAL A 53 14.44 1.05 -1.55
C VAL A 53 13.10 0.96 -2.25
N VAL A 54 13.11 0.46 -3.48
CA VAL A 54 11.93 0.19 -4.29
C VAL A 54 11.69 -1.30 -4.29
N ASN A 55 10.65 -1.77 -3.59
CA ASN A 55 10.31 -3.19 -3.46
C ASN A 55 9.11 -3.51 -4.36
N PHE A 56 9.29 -4.45 -5.28
CA PHE A 56 8.27 -4.96 -6.18
C PHE A 56 7.61 -6.19 -5.55
N TRP A 57 6.33 -6.09 -5.25
CA TRP A 57 5.56 -7.10 -4.51
C TRP A 57 4.18 -7.29 -5.10
N ALA A 58 3.44 -8.29 -4.62
CA ALA A 58 2.01 -8.43 -4.90
C ALA A 58 1.29 -9.13 -3.74
N THR A 59 -0.01 -8.91 -3.60
CA THR A 59 -0.80 -9.50 -2.50
C THR A 59 -0.91 -11.03 -2.57
N TRP A 60 -0.74 -11.61 -3.76
CA TRP A 60 -0.72 -13.06 -3.99
C TRP A 60 0.68 -13.68 -3.90
N CYS A 61 1.73 -12.88 -3.65
CA CYS A 61 3.11 -13.34 -3.54
C CYS A 61 3.49 -13.59 -2.07
N THR A 62 3.30 -14.81 -1.56
CA THR A 62 3.67 -15.18 -0.18
C THR A 62 5.07 -14.74 0.24
N PRO A 63 6.17 -15.07 -0.48
CA PRO A 63 7.50 -14.65 -0.06
C PRO A 63 7.68 -13.12 -0.03
N CYS A 64 6.95 -12.37 -0.86
CA CYS A 64 6.94 -10.91 -0.78
C CYS A 64 6.34 -10.45 0.56
N LEU A 65 5.20 -11.02 0.96
CA LEU A 65 4.52 -10.64 2.21
C LEU A 65 5.35 -10.98 3.45
N GLU A 66 6.13 -12.07 3.41
CA GLU A 66 7.02 -12.47 4.50
C GLU A 66 8.17 -11.47 4.73
N GLU A 67 8.71 -10.87 3.67
CA GLU A 67 9.82 -9.90 3.77
C GLU A 67 9.37 -8.45 3.91
N LEU A 68 8.12 -8.11 3.57
CA LEU A 68 7.59 -6.75 3.68
C LEU A 68 7.87 -6.08 5.04
N PRO A 69 7.68 -6.74 6.21
CA PRO A 69 8.00 -6.16 7.52
C PRO A 69 9.45 -5.69 7.66
N TYR A 70 10.39 -6.25 6.89
CA TYR A 70 11.80 -5.87 6.94
C TYR A 70 12.01 -4.49 6.28
N PHE A 71 11.32 -4.22 5.18
CA PHE A 71 11.34 -2.92 4.51
C PHE A 71 10.67 -1.85 5.35
N LEU A 72 9.48 -2.12 5.91
CA LEU A 72 8.81 -1.20 6.82
C LEU A 72 9.70 -0.82 8.00
N LYS A 73 10.44 -1.80 8.54
CA LYS A 73 11.41 -1.60 9.63
C LYS A 73 12.65 -0.81 9.22
N LEU A 74 13.08 -0.86 7.95
CA LEU A 74 14.15 0.03 7.47
C LEU A 74 13.70 1.49 7.53
N GLU A 75 12.50 1.77 7.03
CA GLU A 75 11.93 3.11 6.99
C GLU A 75 11.65 3.65 8.40
N GLU A 76 11.06 2.83 9.28
CA GLU A 76 10.82 3.19 10.69
C GLU A 76 12.12 3.56 11.41
N LYS A 77 13.22 2.86 11.12
CA LYS A 77 14.55 3.17 11.67
C LYS A 77 15.25 4.31 10.97
N GLY A 78 14.63 4.89 9.93
CA GLY A 78 15.18 5.96 9.12
C GLY A 78 16.43 5.56 8.36
N LEU A 79 16.63 4.28 8.05
CA LEU A 79 17.78 3.77 7.29
C LEU A 79 17.61 3.94 5.78
N ALA A 80 16.36 3.96 5.30
CA ALA A 80 16.04 4.16 3.88
C ALA A 80 14.64 4.78 3.74
N ASP A 81 14.41 5.43 2.59
CA ASP A 81 13.05 5.77 2.13
C ASP A 81 12.50 4.56 1.36
N VAL A 82 11.28 4.11 1.64
CA VAL A 82 10.72 2.88 1.05
C VAL A 82 9.54 3.19 0.14
N VAL A 83 9.61 2.69 -1.09
CA VAL A 83 8.50 2.68 -2.05
C VAL A 83 8.10 1.23 -2.31
N LEU A 84 6.86 0.89 -1.99
CA LEU A 84 6.28 -0.42 -2.25
C LEU A 84 5.49 -0.37 -3.56
N VAL A 85 6.00 -1.04 -4.59
CA VAL A 85 5.37 -1.11 -5.92
C VAL A 85 4.59 -2.40 -6.01
N SER A 86 3.26 -2.32 -5.92
CA SER A 86 2.38 -3.45 -6.14
C SER A 86 2.31 -3.78 -7.63
N LEU A 87 2.52 -5.05 -7.96
CA LEU A 87 2.31 -5.65 -9.28
C LEU A 87 0.98 -6.43 -9.33
N ASP A 88 0.07 -6.18 -8.39
CA ASP A 88 -1.30 -6.63 -8.51
C ASP A 88 -1.95 -5.95 -9.73
N ILE A 89 -2.82 -6.69 -10.43
CA ILE A 89 -3.59 -6.09 -11.53
C ILE A 89 -4.54 -5.01 -11.00
N PRO A 90 -4.89 -3.98 -11.80
CA PRO A 90 -5.66 -2.83 -11.33
C PRO A 90 -7.02 -3.17 -10.70
N SER A 91 -7.68 -4.22 -11.16
CA SER A 91 -8.97 -4.67 -10.59
C SER A 91 -8.85 -5.23 -9.17
N MET A 92 -7.64 -5.52 -8.69
CA MET A 92 -7.37 -5.98 -7.32
C MET A 92 -7.06 -4.84 -6.35
N LEU A 93 -7.00 -3.58 -6.81
CA LEU A 93 -6.63 -2.44 -5.98
C LEU A 93 -7.51 -2.31 -4.73
N ASP A 94 -8.82 -2.15 -4.91
CA ASP A 94 -9.76 -1.94 -3.80
C ASP A 94 -10.08 -3.22 -3.03
N SER A 95 -9.93 -4.39 -3.67
CA SER A 95 -10.32 -5.68 -3.10
C SER A 95 -9.19 -6.39 -2.36
N HIS A 96 -7.93 -6.11 -2.69
CA HIS A 96 -6.76 -6.79 -2.12
C HIS A 96 -5.73 -5.80 -1.60
N VAL A 97 -5.25 -4.87 -2.44
CA VAL A 97 -4.12 -4.00 -2.10
C VAL A 97 -4.47 -3.03 -0.98
N VAL A 98 -5.55 -2.26 -1.12
CA VAL A 98 -6.01 -1.30 -0.10
C VAL A 98 -6.33 -2.00 1.22
N PRO A 99 -7.12 -3.09 1.27
CA PRO A 99 -7.34 -3.84 2.51
C PRO A 99 -6.07 -4.39 3.14
N PHE A 100 -5.09 -4.82 2.35
CA PHE A 100 -3.81 -5.29 2.86
C PHE A 100 -3.03 -4.16 3.54
N ILE A 101 -2.99 -2.98 2.94
CA ILE A 101 -2.32 -1.79 3.49
C ILE A 101 -2.99 -1.37 4.81
N GLU A 102 -4.32 -1.27 4.83
CA GLU A 102 -5.09 -0.91 6.02
C GLU A 102 -4.88 -1.92 7.15
N LYS A 103 -5.01 -3.22 6.85
CA LYS A 103 -4.85 -4.31 7.83
C LYS A 103 -3.46 -4.32 8.46
N ASN A 104 -2.42 -4.13 7.65
CA ASN A 104 -1.03 -4.15 8.09
C ASN A 104 -0.52 -2.79 8.57
N LYS A 105 -1.37 -1.74 8.52
CA LYS A 105 -1.04 -0.37 8.92
C LYS A 105 0.22 0.15 8.24
N ILE A 106 0.38 -0.16 6.95
CA ILE A 106 1.54 0.24 6.16
C ILE A 106 1.50 1.76 5.99
N LYS A 107 2.61 2.41 6.34
CA LYS A 107 2.79 3.87 6.26
C LYS A 107 3.69 4.30 5.10
N SER A 108 4.52 3.39 4.61
CA SER A 108 5.40 3.60 3.45
C SER A 108 4.58 3.98 2.22
N GLN A 109 5.19 4.71 1.29
CA GLN A 109 4.55 5.01 0.02
C GLN A 109 4.21 3.70 -0.72
N VAL A 110 2.96 3.54 -1.14
CA VAL A 110 2.52 2.41 -1.97
C VAL A 110 1.94 2.94 -3.27
N VAL A 111 2.36 2.34 -4.38
CA VAL A 111 1.81 2.59 -5.72
C VAL A 111 1.44 1.26 -6.37
N LEU A 112 0.44 1.26 -7.24
CA LEU A 112 0.13 0.12 -8.11
C LEU A 112 0.69 0.40 -9.49
N LEU A 113 1.53 -0.50 -10.02
CA LEU A 113 2.08 -0.38 -11.37
C LEU A 113 1.05 -0.91 -12.39
N ASP A 114 0.34 -0.01 -13.03
CA ASP A 114 -0.66 -0.25 -14.07
C ASP A 114 -0.02 -0.08 -15.45
N ASP A 115 0.98 -0.91 -15.77
CA ASP A 115 1.67 -0.89 -17.05
C ASP A 115 1.76 -2.30 -17.69
N PRO A 116 1.01 -2.56 -18.77
CA PRO A 116 0.93 -3.89 -19.38
C PRO A 116 2.20 -4.26 -20.17
N TYR A 117 3.12 -3.33 -20.43
CA TYR A 117 4.29 -3.55 -21.28
C TYR A 117 5.53 -3.96 -20.48
N SER A 118 5.40 -5.00 -19.66
CA SER A 118 6.46 -5.46 -18.76
C SER A 118 7.76 -5.85 -19.47
N ASN A 119 7.67 -6.38 -20.68
CA ASN A 119 8.81 -6.67 -21.54
C ASN A 119 9.64 -5.42 -21.91
N LEU A 120 9.05 -4.23 -21.85
CA LEU A 120 9.74 -2.97 -22.13
C LEU A 120 10.36 -2.35 -20.88
N TRP A 121 9.67 -2.40 -19.75
CA TRP A 121 10.13 -1.70 -18.54
C TRP A 121 10.98 -2.53 -17.60
N ILE A 122 10.80 -3.86 -17.52
CA ILE A 122 11.64 -4.73 -16.68
C ILE A 122 13.14 -4.56 -17.01
N PRO A 123 13.57 -4.56 -18.29
CA PRO A 123 14.99 -4.38 -18.63
C PRO A 123 15.54 -2.99 -18.28
N LYS A 124 14.67 -1.98 -18.13
CA LYS A 124 15.07 -0.63 -17.67
C LYS A 124 15.36 -0.60 -16.17
N ILE A 125 14.66 -1.41 -15.37
CA ILE A 125 14.99 -1.62 -13.95
C ILE A 125 16.29 -2.42 -13.84
N ASN A 126 16.32 -3.60 -14.47
CA ASN A 126 17.52 -4.42 -14.53
C ASN A 126 17.45 -5.39 -15.72
N LYS A 127 18.46 -5.36 -16.59
CA LYS A 127 18.51 -6.18 -17.82
C LYS A 127 18.45 -7.69 -17.57
N ASN A 128 18.84 -8.14 -16.38
CA ASN A 128 18.86 -9.55 -16.01
C ASN A 128 17.64 -9.95 -15.17
N TRP A 129 16.69 -9.03 -14.91
CA TRP A 129 15.49 -9.36 -14.19
C TRP A 129 14.53 -10.14 -15.08
N SER A 130 14.11 -11.31 -14.62
CA SER A 130 13.12 -12.15 -15.29
C SER A 130 11.67 -11.66 -15.13
N GLY A 131 11.43 -10.64 -14.29
CA GLY A 131 10.09 -10.26 -13.83
C GLY A 131 9.59 -11.06 -12.61
N ALA A 132 10.38 -12.00 -12.09
CA ALA A 132 10.03 -12.72 -10.86
C ALA A 132 10.01 -11.78 -9.65
N ILE A 133 9.00 -11.96 -8.78
CA ILE A 133 8.89 -11.28 -7.49
C ILE A 133 9.03 -12.27 -6.31
N PRO A 134 9.57 -11.83 -5.16
CA PRO A 134 9.97 -10.45 -4.83
C PRO A 134 11.22 -9.99 -5.58
N ALA A 135 11.26 -8.69 -5.84
CA ALA A 135 12.45 -8.01 -6.37
C ALA A 135 12.61 -6.64 -5.70
N SER A 136 13.84 -6.20 -5.50
CA SER A 136 14.14 -4.90 -4.90
C SER A 136 15.23 -4.18 -5.66
N LEU A 137 15.02 -2.89 -5.91
CA LEU A 137 16.03 -1.95 -6.38
C LEU A 137 16.40 -1.01 -5.24
N ILE A 138 17.67 -0.99 -4.86
CA ILE A 138 18.21 -0.10 -3.83
C ILE A 138 19.07 0.94 -4.51
N ILE A 139 18.74 2.21 -4.31
CA ILE A 139 19.34 3.36 -4.99
C ILE A 139 20.01 4.23 -3.94
N ALA A 140 21.32 4.42 -4.05
CA ALA A 140 22.12 5.22 -3.13
C ALA A 140 23.17 6.01 -3.91
N ASN A 141 22.98 7.33 -4.04
CA ASN A 141 23.85 8.22 -4.82
C ASN A 141 24.11 7.66 -6.23
N ASP A 142 25.36 7.29 -6.53
CA ASP A 142 25.81 6.73 -7.82
C ASP A 142 25.72 5.20 -7.90
N THR A 143 25.20 4.54 -6.85
CA THR A 143 25.13 3.08 -6.76
C THR A 143 23.69 2.58 -6.77
N ASN A 144 23.41 1.66 -7.69
CA ASN A 144 22.16 0.91 -7.76
C ASN A 144 22.44 -0.58 -7.53
N VAL A 145 21.79 -1.17 -6.53
CA VAL A 145 21.84 -2.61 -6.25
C VAL A 145 20.48 -3.23 -6.54
N PHE A 146 20.47 -4.25 -7.39
CA PHE A 146 19.27 -5.00 -7.72
C PHE A 146 19.32 -6.40 -7.09
N VAL A 147 18.25 -6.80 -6.42
CA VAL A 147 18.11 -8.10 -5.75
C VAL A 147 16.80 -8.74 -6.18
N SER A 148 16.88 -9.89 -6.87
CA SER A 148 15.71 -10.63 -7.37
C SER A 148 15.43 -11.92 -6.60
N LYS A 149 15.76 -11.92 -5.31
CA LYS A 149 15.55 -13.05 -4.40
C LYS A 149 15.06 -12.52 -3.07
N PRO A 150 14.23 -13.28 -2.33
CA PRO A 150 13.74 -12.85 -1.05
C PRO A 150 14.89 -12.68 -0.04
N PHE A 151 14.73 -11.72 0.87
CA PHE A 151 15.56 -11.63 2.06
C PHE A 151 15.03 -12.61 3.12
N PRO A 152 15.82 -13.59 3.57
CA PRO A 152 15.35 -14.57 4.56
C PRO A 152 15.15 -13.94 5.94
N GLU A 153 15.83 -12.83 6.22
CA GLU A 153 15.80 -12.10 7.49
C GLU A 153 16.05 -10.61 7.27
N TYR A 154 15.69 -9.79 8.26
CA TYR A 154 15.94 -8.35 8.27
C TYR A 154 17.43 -7.97 8.24
N LYS A 155 18.30 -8.75 8.90
CA LYS A 155 19.71 -8.37 9.11
C LYS A 155 20.49 -8.23 7.79
N PRO A 156 20.48 -9.20 6.86
CA PRO A 156 21.14 -9.05 5.56
C PRO A 156 20.66 -7.83 4.76
N LEU A 157 19.36 -7.54 4.77
CA LEU A 157 18.80 -6.35 4.13
C LEU A 157 19.36 -5.07 4.76
N ALA A 158 19.34 -4.98 6.09
CA ALA A 158 19.83 -3.80 6.81
C ALA A 158 21.34 -3.59 6.65
N GLU A 159 22.14 -4.66 6.59
CA GLU A 159 23.58 -4.57 6.32
C GLU A 159 23.84 -4.11 4.88
N LEU A 160 23.10 -4.64 3.90
CA LEU A 160 23.20 -4.18 2.52
C LEU A 160 22.94 -2.68 2.40
N VAL A 161 21.84 -2.19 2.98
CA VAL A 161 21.47 -0.77 2.92
C VAL A 161 22.49 0.14 3.61
N LYS A 162 23.07 -0.29 4.74
CA LYS A 162 24.05 0.51 5.49
C LYS A 162 25.43 0.60 4.84
N ASN A 163 25.74 -0.32 3.94
CA ASN A 163 27.02 -0.37 3.25
C ASN A 163 27.01 0.38 1.91
N LEU A 164 25.90 1.03 1.58
CA LEU A 164 25.72 1.92 0.43
C LEU A 164 25.84 3.37 0.89
#